data_AF-A0A258E0I7-F1
#
_entry.id   AF-A0A258E0I7-F1
#
_cell.length_a   1.000
_cell.length_b   1.000
_cell.length_c   1.000
_cell.angle_alpha   90.00
_cell.angle_beta   90.00
_cell.angle_gamma   90.00
#
_symmetry.space_group_name_H-M   'P 1'
#
loop_
_entity.id
_entity.type
_entity.pdbx_description
1 polymer ?
#
loop_
_entity_poly.entity_id
_entity_poly.type
_entity_poly.pdbx_seq_one_letter_code
_entity_poly.pdbx_strand_id
1 'polypeptide(L)'
;MRLFSDAASLRVLRSRTVGLLGALLVATSLAACASDKDDILAPDEPAEKIYNEGLTLMNKGDLEGAAKRFEDLDRTHPYSDWARKALLMDTYVYYEAG
;
A
#
# COMPACT_ATOMS: atom_id res chain seq x y z
N MET A 1 27.69 -49.74 -14.21
CA MET A 1 28.02 -48.29 -14.15
C MET A 1 26.84 -47.33 -14.44
N ARG A 2 25.60 -47.81 -14.68
CA ARG A 2 24.44 -46.94 -15.00
C ARG A 2 23.59 -46.49 -13.79
N LEU A 3 23.62 -47.24 -12.68
CA LEU A 3 22.78 -46.97 -11.49
C LEU A 3 23.15 -45.69 -10.71
N PHE A 4 24.40 -45.22 -10.79
CA PHE A 4 24.81 -43.95 -10.15
C PHE A 4 24.41 -42.70 -10.96
N SER A 5 24.15 -42.86 -12.27
CA SER A 5 23.79 -41.76 -13.16
C SER A 5 22.33 -41.31 -12.97
N ASP A 6 21.43 -42.26 -12.69
CA ASP A 6 20.01 -41.98 -12.52
C ASP A 6 19.71 -41.22 -11.22
N ALA A 7 20.45 -41.52 -10.13
CA ALA A 7 20.30 -40.84 -8.85
C ALA A 7 20.77 -39.37 -8.90
N ALA A 8 21.79 -39.05 -9.71
CA ALA A 8 22.27 -37.69 -9.92
C ALA A 8 21.29 -36.88 -10.79
N SER A 9 20.76 -37.50 -11.86
CA SER A 9 19.77 -36.89 -12.76
C SER A 9 18.47 -36.52 -12.03
N LEU A 10 17.98 -37.40 -11.15
CA LEU A 10 16.78 -37.15 -10.33
C LEU A 10 16.97 -36.02 -9.30
N ARG A 11 18.17 -35.89 -8.71
CA ARG A 11 18.48 -34.78 -7.77
C ARG A 11 18.60 -33.43 -8.49
N VAL A 12 19.23 -33.40 -9.67
CA VAL A 12 19.34 -32.19 -10.49
C VAL A 12 17.97 -31.76 -11.02
N LEU A 13 17.15 -32.69 -11.51
CA LEU A 13 15.80 -32.38 -12.00
C LEU A 13 14.90 -31.84 -10.88
N ARG A 14 14.99 -32.41 -9.67
CA ARG A 14 14.25 -31.98 -8.47
C ARG A 14 14.73 -30.64 -7.92
N SER A 15 16.01 -30.29 -8.08
CA SER A 15 16.54 -28.95 -7.74
C SER A 15 16.10 -27.85 -8.71
N ARG A 16 15.95 -28.18 -10.00
CA ARG A 16 15.50 -27.24 -11.05
C ARG A 16 14.01 -26.93 -10.95
N THR A 17 13.19 -27.91 -10.60
CA THR A 17 11.75 -27.71 -10.37
C THR A 17 11.48 -26.90 -9.09
N VAL A 18 12.24 -27.12 -8.01
CA VAL A 18 12.17 -26.30 -6.79
C VAL A 18 12.62 -24.86 -7.05
N GLY A 19 13.69 -24.65 -7.83
CA GLY A 19 14.14 -23.31 -8.22
C GLY A 19 13.10 -22.55 -9.05
N LEU A 20 12.45 -23.22 -10.01
CA LEU A 20 11.40 -22.63 -10.84
C LEU A 20 10.12 -22.30 -10.05
N LEU A 21 9.70 -23.19 -9.13
CA LEU A 21 8.56 -22.93 -8.23
C LEU A 21 8.84 -21.79 -7.26
N GLY A 22 10.06 -21.71 -6.71
CA GLY A 22 10.49 -20.60 -5.87
C GLY A 22 10.49 -19.26 -6.60
N ALA A 23 11.01 -19.21 -7.83
CA ALA A 23 11.01 -18.01 -8.66
C ALA A 23 9.59 -17.55 -9.02
N LEU A 24 8.67 -18.50 -9.29
CA LEU A 24 7.27 -18.19 -9.59
C LEU A 24 6.54 -17.59 -8.37
N LEU A 25 6.77 -18.13 -7.17
CA LEU A 25 6.21 -17.61 -5.92
C LEU A 25 6.70 -16.19 -5.58
N VAL A 26 7.99 -15.91 -5.83
CA VAL A 26 8.52 -14.55 -5.65
C VAL A 26 7.92 -13.60 -6.69
N ALA A 27 7.83 -14.02 -7.95
CA ALA A 27 7.26 -13.18 -9.01
C ALA A 27 5.79 -12.81 -8.76
N THR A 28 4.97 -13.73 -8.23
CA THR A 28 3.56 -13.43 -7.91
C THR A 28 3.42 -12.53 -6.68
N SER A 29 4.34 -12.59 -5.72
CA SER A 29 4.29 -11.70 -4.54
C SER A 29 4.56 -10.23 -4.87
N LEU A 30 5.37 -9.93 -5.89
CA LEU A 30 5.64 -8.55 -6.31
C LEU A 30 4.43 -7.89 -6.98
N ALA A 31 3.57 -8.67 -7.65
CA ALA A 31 2.37 -8.15 -8.30
C ALA A 31 1.36 -7.53 -7.30
N ALA A 32 1.44 -7.88 -6.01
CA ALA A 32 0.57 -7.32 -4.97
C ALA A 32 0.93 -5.88 -4.56
N CYS A 33 2.16 -5.42 -4.84
CA CYS A 33 2.59 -4.06 -4.49
C CYS A 33 2.16 -2.99 -5.51
N ALA A 34 1.70 -3.39 -6.70
CA ALA A 34 1.37 -2.49 -7.81
C ALA A 34 -0.13 -2.08 -7.84
N SER A 35 -0.82 -2.16 -6.70
CA SER A 35 -2.20 -1.69 -6.62
C SER A 35 -2.22 -0.15 -6.56
N ASP A 36 -2.19 0.50 -7.72
CA ASP A 36 -2.42 1.94 -7.82
C ASP A 36 -3.86 2.26 -7.36
N LYS A 37 -4.00 3.09 -6.33
CA LYS A 37 -5.29 3.69 -5.95
C LYS A 37 -5.58 4.77 -6.99
N ASP A 38 -6.71 4.66 -7.69
CA ASP A 38 -7.13 5.52 -8.80
C ASP A 38 -6.67 6.98 -8.66
N ASP A 39 -5.73 7.36 -9.51
CA ASP A 39 -4.97 8.61 -9.44
C ASP A 39 -5.74 9.79 -10.06
N ILE A 40 -7.05 9.88 -9.80
CA ILE A 40 -7.79 11.10 -10.09
C ILE A 40 -7.38 12.12 -9.03
N LEU A 41 -6.38 12.94 -9.36
CA LEU A 41 -6.12 14.18 -8.64
C LEU A 41 -7.44 14.95 -8.61
N ALA A 42 -8.01 15.07 -7.41
CA ALA A 42 -9.18 15.91 -7.19
C ALA A 42 -8.88 17.33 -7.72
N PRO A 43 -9.89 18.07 -8.20
CA PRO A 43 -9.70 19.47 -8.59
C PRO A 43 -8.91 20.24 -7.53
N ASP A 44 -8.07 21.17 -7.96
CA ASP A 44 -7.17 21.94 -7.09
C ASP A 44 -7.99 22.74 -6.06
N GLU A 45 -8.13 22.17 -4.87
CA GLU A 45 -8.84 22.74 -3.74
C GLU A 45 -7.83 23.23 -2.69
N PRO A 46 -8.08 24.36 -2.02
CA PRO A 46 -7.17 24.85 -0.99
C PRO A 46 -6.93 23.81 0.11
N ALA A 47 -5.67 23.61 0.52
CA ALA A 47 -5.31 22.67 1.60
C ALA A 47 -6.17 22.83 2.87
N GLU A 48 -6.49 24.06 3.26
CA GLU A 48 -7.35 24.35 4.41
C GLU A 48 -8.76 23.73 4.27
N LYS A 49 -9.33 23.75 3.06
CA LYS A 49 -10.65 23.16 2.78
C LYS A 49 -10.62 21.66 3.00
N ILE A 50 -9.63 20.98 2.44
CA ILE A 50 -9.45 19.53 2.58
C ILE A 50 -9.27 19.16 4.06
N TYR A 51 -8.48 19.93 4.80
CA TYR A 51 -8.27 19.71 6.24
C TYR A 51 -9.57 19.84 7.04
N ASN A 52 -10.34 20.89 6.80
CA ASN A 52 -11.61 21.13 7.49
C ASN A 52 -12.69 20.10 7.11
N GLU A 53 -12.66 19.57 5.89
CA GLU A 53 -13.52 18.45 5.49
C GLU A 53 -13.18 17.18 6.28
N GLY A 54 -11.90 16.86 6.46
CA GLY A 54 -11.46 15.76 7.33
C GLY A 54 -11.98 15.91 8.76
N LEU A 55 -11.82 17.09 9.36
CA LEU A 55 -12.37 17.38 10.70
C LEU A 55 -13.90 17.26 10.75
N THR A 56 -14.59 17.68 9.70
CA THR A 56 -16.05 17.57 9.61
C THR A 56 -16.50 16.10 9.57
N LEU A 57 -15.77 15.23 8.87
CA LEU A 57 -16.05 13.80 8.82
C LEU A 57 -15.79 13.14 10.18
N MET A 58 -14.69 13.50 10.86
CA MET A 58 -14.41 13.05 12.23
C MET A 58 -15.56 13.41 13.19
N ASN A 59 -16.04 14.65 13.14
CA ASN A 59 -17.14 15.11 13.99
C ASN A 59 -18.46 14.36 13.72
N LYS A 60 -18.62 13.77 12.52
CA LYS A 60 -19.76 12.93 12.16
C LYS A 60 -19.55 11.46 12.53
N GLY A 61 -18.38 11.08 13.04
CA GLY A 61 -17.98 9.71 13.32
C GLY A 61 -17.53 8.93 12.08
N ASP A 62 -17.41 9.58 10.92
CA ASP A 62 -16.90 8.96 9.69
C ASP A 62 -15.36 9.02 9.71
N LEU A 63 -14.76 8.13 10.49
CA LEU A 63 -13.31 8.05 10.66
C LEU A 63 -12.62 7.58 9.37
N GLU A 64 -13.19 6.61 8.65
CA GLU A 64 -12.60 6.15 7.38
C GLU A 64 -12.58 7.27 6.32
N GLY A 65 -13.68 8.03 6.20
CA GLY A 65 -13.75 9.19 5.33
C GLY A 65 -12.77 10.29 5.74
N ALA A 66 -12.63 10.53 7.05
CA ALA A 66 -11.68 11.51 7.56
C ALA A 66 -10.22 11.16 7.21
N ALA A 67 -9.81 9.89 7.40
CA ALA A 67 -8.47 9.41 7.05
C ALA A 67 -8.16 9.67 5.57
N LYS A 68 -9.08 9.28 4.67
CA LYS A 68 -8.94 9.53 3.22
C LYS A 68 -8.73 11.01 2.89
N ARG A 69 -9.44 11.93 3.57
CA ARG A 69 -9.26 13.37 3.35
C ARG A 69 -7.90 13.89 3.84
N PHE A 70 -7.38 13.38 4.95
CA PHE A 70 -6.06 13.75 5.42
C PHE A 70 -4.94 13.17 4.53
N GLU A 71 -5.08 11.93 4.05
CA GLU A 71 -4.19 11.33 3.04
C GLU A 71 -4.20 12.14 1.72
N ASP A 72 -5.39 12.55 1.25
CA ASP A 72 -5.53 13.39 0.04
C ASP A 72 -4.80 14.73 0.20
N LEU A 73 -4.85 15.34 1.38
CA LEU A 73 -4.13 16.58 1.66
C LEU A 73 -2.63 16.39 1.59
N ASP A 74 -2.08 15.33 2.21
CA ASP A 74 -0.65 15.03 2.17
C ASP A 74 -0.16 14.76 0.74
N ARG A 75 -0.97 14.03 -0.05
CA ARG A 75 -0.67 13.72 -1.45
C ARG A 75 -0.67 14.96 -2.35
N THR A 76 -1.65 15.85 -2.17
CA THR A 76 -1.85 17.01 -3.07
C THR A 76 -1.10 18.26 -2.62
N HIS A 77 -0.92 18.46 -1.31
CA HIS A 77 -0.35 19.67 -0.72
C HIS A 77 0.77 19.38 0.30
N PRO A 78 1.79 18.55 -0.04
CA PRO A 78 2.77 18.00 0.91
C PRO A 78 3.61 19.05 1.68
N TYR A 79 3.70 20.27 1.16
CA TYR A 79 4.47 21.36 1.76
C TYR A 79 3.62 22.48 2.37
N SER A 80 2.30 22.30 2.42
CA SER A 80 1.41 23.27 3.05
C SER A 80 1.54 23.24 4.58
N ASP A 81 1.19 24.35 5.24
CA ASP A 81 1.11 24.41 6.71
C ASP A 81 0.09 23.41 7.30
N TRP A 82 -0.83 22.93 6.46
CA TRP A 82 -1.87 21.96 6.81
C TRP A 82 -1.40 20.52 6.67
N ALA A 83 -0.43 20.20 5.81
CA ALA A 83 0.08 18.83 5.59
C ALA A 83 0.56 18.17 6.88
N ARG A 84 1.38 18.89 7.64
CA ARG A 84 1.89 18.38 8.92
C ARG A 84 0.77 18.09 9.93
N LYS A 85 -0.28 18.90 9.93
CA LYS A 85 -1.44 18.70 10.80
C LYS A 85 -2.26 17.50 10.31
N ALA A 86 -2.50 17.41 9.00
CA ALA A 86 -3.21 16.31 8.38
C ALA A 86 -2.53 14.97 8.66
N LEU A 87 -1.21 14.86 8.54
CA LEU A 87 -0.46 13.65 8.86
C LEU A 87 -0.68 13.18 10.32
N LEU A 88 -0.68 14.11 11.26
CA LEU A 88 -0.97 13.80 12.66
C LEU A 88 -2.43 13.34 12.84
N MET A 89 -3.36 14.02 12.19
CA MET A 89 -4.78 13.68 12.27
C MET A 89 -5.10 12.34 11.60
N ASP A 90 -4.46 12.02 10.48
CA ASP A 90 -4.56 10.72 9.81
C ASP A 90 -4.19 9.59 10.77
N THR A 91 -3.02 9.71 11.42
CA THR A 91 -2.58 8.77 12.46
C THR A 91 -3.58 8.67 13.62
N TYR A 92 -4.11 9.81 14.08
CA TYR A 92 -5.08 9.85 15.17
C TYR A 92 -6.41 9.18 14.80
N VAL A 93 -6.90 9.41 13.60
CA VAL A 93 -8.15 8.82 13.10
C VAL A 93 -8.03 7.29 13.03
N TYR A 94 -6.90 6.77 12.56
CA TYR A 94 -6.65 5.33 12.60
C TYR A 94 -6.59 4.77 14.02
N TYR A 95 -6.06 5.54 14.98
CA TYR A 95 -6.07 5.15 16.38
C TYR A 95 -7.50 5.09 16.95
N GLU A 96 -8.34 6.09 16.67
CA GLU A 96 -9.72 6.15 17.16
C GLU A 96 -10.65 5.12 16.49
N ALA A 97 -10.31 4.67 15.27
CA ALA A 97 -11.10 3.70 14.52
C ALA A 97 -10.87 2.23 14.95
N GLY A 98 -9.82 1.97 15.76
CA GLY A 98 -9.46 0.64 16.28
C GLY A 98 -10.10 0.33 17.62
#